data_AF-A0A1S3YC21-F1
#
_entry.id   AF-A0A1S3YC21-F1
#
_cell.length_a   1.000
_cell.length_b   1.000
_cell.length_c   1.000
_cell.angle_alpha   90.00
_cell.angle_beta   90.00
_cell.angle_gamma   90.00
#
_symmetry.space_group_name_H-M   'P 1'
#
loop_
_entity.id
_entity.type
_entity.pdbx_description
1 polymer ?
#
loop_
_entity_poly.entity_id
_entity_poly.type
_entity_poly.pdbx_seq_one_letter_code
_entity_poly.pdbx_strand_id
1 'polypeptide(L)'
;MDATGTILPLAYAVVDSENDASWKWFFEQFKHAYGERPNICVVSDCNESILKVRASTDYIHTILDGVRRYIVCLENKRCSFGQFQLDELPCPHALAALRHMDESYEQYCSPYYTRESLFRTYEIPVNLLPDESK
;
A
#
# COMPACT_ATOMS: atom_id res chain seq x y z
N MET A 1 0.11 -12.77 23.76
CA MET A 1 0.98 -11.88 24.57
C MET A 1 1.31 -12.65 25.82
N ASP A 2 2.59 -12.86 26.13
CA ASP A 2 2.97 -13.57 27.35
C ASP A 2 2.78 -12.67 28.60
N ALA A 3 3.08 -13.21 29.78
CA ALA A 3 2.98 -12.49 31.05
C ALA A 3 3.90 -11.26 31.14
N THR A 4 4.82 -11.07 30.19
CA THR A 4 5.75 -9.94 30.12
C THR A 4 5.35 -8.89 29.09
N GLY A 5 4.23 -9.07 28.37
CA GLY A 5 3.82 -8.17 27.30
C GLY A 5 4.50 -8.44 25.95
N THR A 6 5.28 -9.51 25.84
CA THR A 6 6.01 -9.82 24.62
C THR A 6 5.14 -10.58 23.63
N ILE A 7 5.21 -10.20 22.35
CA ILE A 7 4.63 -10.96 21.24
C ILE A 7 5.66 -12.01 20.83
N LEU A 8 5.37 -13.26 21.14
CA LEU A 8 6.16 -14.39 20.66
C LEU A 8 5.66 -14.79 19.27
N PRO A 9 6.56 -15.00 18.29
CA PRO A 9 6.17 -15.47 16.98
C PRO A 9 5.58 -16.88 17.11
N LEU A 10 4.33 -17.05 16.65
CA LEU A 10 3.69 -18.36 16.59
C LEU A 10 4.31 -19.26 15.52
N ALA A 11 4.81 -18.65 14.44
CA ALA A 11 5.54 -19.29 13.36
C ALA A 11 6.45 -18.25 12.68
N TYR A 12 7.56 -18.72 12.09
CA TYR A 12 8.41 -17.93 11.20
C TYR A 12 8.86 -18.80 10.02
N ALA A 13 9.21 -18.17 8.91
CA ALA A 13 9.77 -18.84 7.74
C ALA A 13 10.88 -18.00 7.11
N VAL A 14 11.87 -18.67 6.54
CA VAL A 14 12.93 -18.05 5.73
C VAL A 14 12.66 -18.46 4.29
N VAL A 15 12.49 -17.47 3.41
CA VAL A 15 12.10 -17.65 2.00
C VAL A 15 12.93 -16.73 1.11
N ASP A 16 13.04 -17.08 -0.17
CA ASP A 16 13.90 -16.36 -1.13
C ASP A 16 13.46 -14.90 -1.35
N SER A 17 12.15 -14.64 -1.30
CA SER A 17 11.57 -13.28 -1.36
C SER A 17 10.12 -13.28 -0.90
N GLU A 18 9.62 -12.09 -0.57
CA GLU A 18 8.23 -11.86 -0.19
C GLU A 18 7.34 -11.78 -1.44
N ASN A 19 6.79 -12.92 -1.86
CA ASN A 19 5.97 -13.05 -3.06
C ASN A 19 4.81 -14.04 -2.87
N ASP A 20 3.89 -14.09 -3.84
CA ASP A 20 2.70 -14.97 -3.82
C ASP A 20 3.03 -16.44 -3.55
N ALA A 21 4.11 -16.97 -4.14
CA ALA A 21 4.49 -18.38 -3.99
C ALA A 21 5.00 -18.67 -2.57
N SER A 22 5.87 -17.80 -2.04
CA SER A 22 6.40 -17.88 -0.67
C SER A 22 5.29 -17.78 0.36
N TRP A 23 4.38 -16.80 0.21
CA TRP A 23 3.24 -16.63 1.09
C TRP A 23 2.29 -17.82 1.04
N LYS A 24 1.97 -18.30 -0.17
CA LYS A 24 1.12 -19.48 -0.35
C LYS A 24 1.72 -20.70 0.34
N TRP A 25 3.00 -20.97 0.11
CA TRP A 25 3.70 -22.07 0.76
C TRP A 25 3.69 -21.92 2.28
N PHE A 26 3.99 -20.74 2.81
CA PHE A 26 3.98 -20.47 4.25
C PHE A 26 2.62 -20.76 4.87
N PHE A 27 1.53 -20.26 4.28
CA PHE A 27 0.18 -20.49 4.81
C PHE A 27 -0.27 -21.96 4.66
N GLU A 28 0.18 -22.67 3.63
CA GLU A 28 -0.03 -24.12 3.51
C GLU A 28 0.66 -24.88 4.65
N GLN A 29 1.93 -24.57 4.94
CA GLN A 29 2.67 -25.17 6.06
C GLN A 29 2.05 -24.79 7.42
N PHE A 30 1.70 -23.52 7.59
CA PHE A 30 1.06 -23.02 8.80
C PHE A 30 -0.28 -23.73 9.05
N LYS A 31 -1.10 -23.89 8.01
CA LYS A 31 -2.36 -24.66 8.08
C LYS A 31 -2.11 -26.12 8.46
N HIS A 32 -1.09 -26.75 7.89
CA HIS A 32 -0.75 -28.15 8.17
C HIS A 32 -0.29 -28.37 9.61
N ALA A 33 0.49 -27.44 10.17
CA ALA A 33 1.00 -27.51 11.54
C ALA A 33 -0.05 -27.10 12.60
N TYR A 34 -0.82 -26.04 12.33
CA TYR A 34 -1.70 -25.41 13.32
C TYR A 34 -3.17 -25.86 13.23
N GLY A 35 -3.55 -26.48 12.10
CA GLY A 35 -4.90 -26.93 11.79
C GLY A 35 -5.87 -25.79 11.45
N GLU A 36 -7.11 -26.15 11.11
CA GLU A 36 -8.19 -25.18 10.95
C GLU A 36 -8.78 -24.80 12.32
N ARG A 37 -8.84 -23.50 12.62
CA ARG A 37 -9.49 -22.99 13.83
C ARG A 37 -10.39 -21.80 13.50
N PRO A 38 -11.61 -21.75 14.05
CA PRO A 38 -12.45 -20.56 13.93
C PRO A 38 -11.82 -19.37 14.68
N ASN A 39 -12.11 -18.15 14.23
CA ASN A 39 -11.71 -16.89 14.85
C ASN A 39 -10.20 -16.55 14.82
N ILE A 40 -9.45 -17.06 13.84
CA ILE A 40 -8.09 -16.57 13.55
C ILE A 40 -8.19 -15.28 12.70
N CYS A 41 -7.46 -14.25 13.10
CA CYS A 41 -7.25 -13.03 12.32
C CYS A 41 -5.78 -12.93 11.93
N VAL A 42 -5.51 -12.68 10.64
CA VAL A 42 -4.16 -12.40 10.13
C VAL A 42 -4.08 -10.91 9.89
N VAL A 43 -3.12 -10.25 10.54
CA VAL A 43 -2.79 -8.84 10.32
C VAL A 43 -1.40 -8.82 9.70
N SER A 44 -1.32 -8.38 8.46
CA SER A 44 -0.06 -8.09 7.78
C SER A 44 0.16 -6.59 7.73
N ASP A 45 1.38 -6.19 7.39
CA ASP A 45 1.75 -4.81 7.07
C ASP A 45 1.18 -4.32 5.72
N CYS A 46 0.23 -5.06 5.12
CA CYS A 46 -0.34 -4.80 3.82
C CYS A 46 0.74 -4.61 2.74
N ASN A 47 1.86 -5.34 2.82
CA ASN A 47 2.84 -5.35 1.75
C ASN A 47 2.12 -5.59 0.42
N GLU A 48 2.46 -4.78 -0.58
CA GLU A 48 1.93 -4.85 -1.94
C GLU A 48 1.94 -6.28 -2.53
N SER A 49 2.83 -7.17 -2.06
CA SER A 49 2.85 -8.61 -2.42
C SER A 49 1.56 -9.37 -2.07
N ILE A 50 0.72 -8.82 -1.18
CA ILE A 50 -0.58 -9.40 -0.79
C ILE A 50 -1.70 -8.92 -1.72
N LEU A 51 -1.51 -7.78 -2.41
CA LEU A 51 -2.46 -7.25 -3.36
C LEU A 51 -2.37 -8.02 -4.68
N LYS A 52 -3.45 -8.70 -5.05
CA LYS A 52 -3.49 -9.39 -6.35
C LYS A 52 -3.97 -8.44 -7.43
N VAL A 53 -3.13 -8.27 -8.45
CA VAL A 53 -3.42 -7.40 -9.59
C VAL A 53 -3.92 -8.22 -10.77
N ARG A 54 -4.95 -7.71 -11.44
CA ARG A 54 -5.45 -8.24 -12.72
C ARG A 54 -5.57 -7.09 -13.71
N ALA A 55 -4.72 -7.10 -14.74
CA ALA A 55 -4.86 -6.17 -15.86
C ALA A 55 -6.18 -6.46 -16.60
N SER A 56 -6.97 -5.42 -16.82
CA SER A 56 -8.16 -5.44 -17.69
C SER A 56 -7.86 -4.81 -19.05
N THR A 57 -7.04 -3.76 -19.04
CA THR A 57 -6.42 -3.11 -20.20
C THR A 57 -5.02 -2.63 -19.82
N ASP A 58 -4.30 -1.96 -20.72
CA ASP A 58 -2.97 -1.38 -20.47
C ASP A 58 -2.94 -0.30 -19.37
N TYR A 59 -4.10 0.23 -18.99
CA TYR A 59 -4.22 1.31 -18.01
C TYR A 59 -5.29 1.06 -16.95
N ILE A 60 -6.08 -0.02 -17.06
CA ILE A 60 -7.11 -0.39 -16.08
C ILE A 60 -6.71 -1.69 -15.39
N HIS A 61 -6.60 -1.62 -14.06
CA HIS A 61 -6.23 -2.75 -13.23
C HIS A 61 -7.28 -2.96 -12.14
N THR A 62 -7.65 -4.23 -11.95
CA THR A 62 -8.42 -4.67 -10.80
C THR A 62 -7.47 -5.14 -9.72
N ILE A 63 -7.55 -4.54 -8.54
CA ILE A 63 -6.76 -4.88 -7.37
C ILE A 63 -7.65 -5.62 -6.37
N LEU A 64 -7.21 -6.80 -5.92
CA LEU A 64 -7.87 -7.58 -4.90
C LEU A 64 -7.09 -7.45 -3.59
N ASP A 65 -7.77 -6.90 -2.59
CA ASP A 65 -7.30 -6.77 -1.22
C ASP A 65 -8.18 -7.65 -0.33
N GLY A 66 -7.72 -8.89 -0.12
CA GLY A 66 -8.54 -9.95 0.46
C GLY A 66 -9.82 -10.20 -0.35
N VAL A 67 -10.97 -9.89 0.25
CA VAL A 67 -12.30 -10.02 -0.40
C VAL A 67 -12.76 -8.75 -1.12
N ARG A 68 -12.06 -7.63 -0.91
CA ARG A 68 -12.41 -6.35 -1.50
C ARG A 68 -11.79 -6.23 -2.88
N ARG A 69 -12.49 -5.50 -3.75
CA ARG A 69 -12.05 -5.22 -5.11
C ARG A 69 -11.97 -3.72 -5.31
N TYR A 70 -10.84 -3.27 -5.84
CA TYR A 70 -10.60 -1.90 -6.24
C TYR A 70 -10.29 -1.82 -7.73
N ILE A 71 -10.71 -0.74 -8.36
CA ILE A 71 -10.41 -0.46 -9.77
C ILE A 71 -9.46 0.73 -9.80
N VAL A 72 -8.33 0.55 -10.46
CA VAL A 72 -7.33 1.59 -10.72
C VAL A 72 -7.32 1.89 -12.21
N CYS A 73 -7.38 3.17 -12.56
CA CYS A 73 -7.14 3.68 -13.90
C CYS A 73 -5.91 4.58 -13.84
N LEU A 74 -4.80 4.12 -14.41
CA LEU A 74 -3.52 4.83 -14.38
C LEU A 74 -3.50 6.04 -15.32
N GLU A 75 -4.14 5.93 -16.49
CA GLU A 75 -4.27 7.03 -17.46
C GLU A 75 -4.91 8.27 -16.83
N ASN A 76 -6.00 8.08 -16.09
CA ASN A 76 -6.73 9.17 -15.44
C ASN A 76 -6.33 9.39 -13.97
N LYS A 77 -5.31 8.68 -13.47
CA LYS A 77 -4.83 8.75 -12.08
C LYS A 77 -5.95 8.55 -11.04
N ARG A 78 -6.79 7.54 -11.24
CA ARG A 78 -7.98 7.25 -10.37
C ARG A 78 -7.90 5.90 -9.70
N CYS A 79 -8.33 5.84 -8.44
CA CYS A 79 -8.61 4.59 -7.72
C CYS A 79 -10.06 4.61 -7.20
N SER A 80 -10.78 3.49 -7.25
CA SER A 80 -12.15 3.43 -6.70
C SER A 80 -12.23 3.66 -5.18
N PHE A 81 -11.09 3.59 -4.47
CA PHE A 81 -10.97 4.00 -3.07
C PHE A 81 -10.95 5.52 -2.87
N GLY A 82 -10.69 6.30 -3.94
CA GLY A 82 -10.70 7.76 -3.94
C GLY A 82 -9.36 8.42 -3.57
N GLN A 83 -8.46 7.69 -2.90
CA GLN A 83 -7.23 8.27 -2.38
C GLN A 83 -6.30 8.83 -3.47
N PHE A 84 -6.15 8.13 -4.59
CA PHE A 84 -5.29 8.61 -5.68
C PHE A 84 -5.75 9.97 -6.23
N GLN A 85 -7.05 10.18 -6.31
CA GLN A 85 -7.63 11.44 -6.80
C GLN A 85 -7.53 12.56 -5.78
N LEU A 86 -7.60 12.24 -4.49
CA LEU A 86 -7.56 13.21 -3.40
C LEU A 86 -6.15 13.69 -3.12
N ASP A 87 -5.22 12.75 -3.00
CA ASP A 87 -3.84 13.04 -2.65
C ASP A 87 -3.03 13.49 -3.88
N GLU A 88 -3.54 13.21 -5.10
CA GLU A 88 -2.84 13.35 -6.37
C GLU A 88 -1.47 12.63 -6.39
N LEU A 89 -1.38 11.55 -5.61
CA LEU A 89 -0.23 10.66 -5.48
C LEU A 89 -0.70 9.21 -5.65
N PRO A 90 0.12 8.33 -6.27
CA PRO A 90 -0.19 6.92 -6.37
C PRO A 90 -0.47 6.30 -4.99
N CYS A 91 -1.72 5.87 -4.78
CA CYS A 91 -2.11 5.09 -3.59
C CYS A 91 -1.53 3.66 -3.64
N PRO A 92 -1.58 2.87 -2.54
CA PRO A 92 -1.06 1.49 -2.54
C PRO A 92 -1.63 0.60 -3.67
N HIS A 93 -2.90 0.79 -4.02
CA HIS A 93 -3.52 0.09 -5.15
C HIS A 93 -2.91 0.48 -6.51
N ALA A 94 -2.58 1.76 -6.68
CA ALA A 94 -1.95 2.25 -7.90
C ALA A 94 -0.49 1.81 -7.99
N LEU A 95 0.25 1.85 -6.88
CA LEU A 95 1.61 1.33 -6.81
C LEU A 95 1.66 -0.17 -7.14
N ALA A 96 0.72 -0.97 -6.62
CA ALA A 96 0.61 -2.37 -6.99
C ALA A 96 0.37 -2.57 -8.51
N ALA A 97 -0.48 -1.75 -9.12
CA ALA A 97 -0.71 -1.79 -10.56
C ALA A 97 0.54 -1.43 -11.37
N LEU A 98 1.27 -0.39 -10.96
CA LEU A 98 2.51 0.06 -11.60
C LEU A 98 3.61 -1.00 -11.53
N ARG A 99 3.78 -1.61 -10.36
CA ARG A 99 4.72 -2.71 -10.17
C ARG A 99 4.39 -3.91 -11.02
N HIS A 100 3.10 -4.23 -11.21
CA HIS A 100 2.67 -5.29 -12.11
C HIS A 100 3.04 -5.00 -13.58
N MET A 101 3.19 -3.74 -13.96
CA MET A 101 3.62 -3.32 -15.30
C MET A 101 5.14 -3.05 -15.40
N ASP A 102 5.89 -3.20 -14.31
CA ASP A 102 7.29 -2.77 -14.20
C ASP A 102 7.49 -1.28 -14.56
N GLU A 103 6.50 -0.45 -14.20
CA GLU A 103 6.49 0.98 -14.49
C GLU A 103 6.82 1.82 -13.25
N SER A 104 7.53 2.91 -13.47
CA SER A 104 7.93 3.87 -12.44
C SER A 104 6.74 4.76 -12.04
N TYR A 105 6.61 5.08 -10.75
CA TYR A 105 5.45 5.83 -10.22
C TYR A 105 5.55 7.36 -10.44
N GLU A 106 6.74 7.85 -10.78
CA GLU A 106 7.12 9.26 -10.81
C GLU A 106 6.23 10.08 -11.76
N GLN A 107 5.89 9.55 -12.93
CA GLN A 107 5.02 10.22 -13.91
C GLN A 107 3.56 10.34 -13.44
N TYR A 108 3.19 9.55 -12.42
CA TYR A 108 1.85 9.50 -11.87
C TYR A 108 1.65 10.47 -10.70
N CYS A 109 2.73 10.97 -10.10
CA CYS A 109 2.68 12.01 -9.08
C CYS A 109 2.24 13.37 -9.65
N SER A 110 1.56 14.17 -8.84
CA SER A 110 1.25 15.56 -9.17
C SER A 110 2.49 16.46 -9.11
N PRO A 111 2.59 17.49 -9.98
CA PRO A 111 3.67 18.47 -9.93
C PRO A 111 3.73 19.24 -8.60
N TYR A 112 2.65 19.26 -7.82
CA TYR A 112 2.64 19.87 -6.48
C TYR A 112 3.66 19.24 -5.52
N TYR A 113 3.98 17.96 -5.70
CA TYR A 113 4.96 17.24 -4.86
C TYR A 113 6.38 17.26 -5.42
N THR A 114 6.66 18.13 -6.40
CA THR A 114 8.03 18.32 -6.89
C THR A 114 8.82 19.19 -5.93
N ARG A 115 10.14 18.96 -5.91
CA ARG A 115 11.09 19.80 -5.16
C ARG A 115 10.99 21.28 -5.56
N GLU A 116 10.74 21.57 -6.84
CA GLU A 116 10.57 22.94 -7.33
C GLU A 116 9.31 23.61 -6.75
N SER A 117 8.18 22.90 -6.74
CA SER A 117 6.95 23.39 -6.10
C SER A 117 7.16 23.63 -4.61
N LEU A 118 7.86 22.73 -3.92
CA LEU A 118 8.22 22.90 -2.51
C LEU A 118 9.02 24.19 -2.28
N PHE A 119 10.09 24.42 -3.06
CA PHE A 119 10.88 25.65 -2.93
C PHE A 119 10.03 26.90 -3.16
N ARG A 120 9.17 26.91 -4.20
CA ARG A 120 8.26 28.03 -4.47
C ARG A 120 7.30 28.32 -3.31
N THR A 121 6.81 27.29 -2.61
CA THR A 121 5.94 27.51 -1.44
C THR A 121 6.64 28.28 -0.32
N TYR A 122 7.95 28.06 -0.13
CA TYR A 122 8.76 28.73 0.89
C TYR A 122 9.41 30.04 0.43
N GLU A 123 9.28 30.43 -0.83
CA GLU A 123 9.74 31.75 -1.32
C GLU A 123 8.92 32.89 -0.73
N ILE A 124 7.67 32.61 -0.36
CA ILE A 124 6.78 33.59 0.28
C ILE A 124 7.07 33.59 1.79
N PRO A 125 7.48 34.73 2.37
CA PRO A 125 7.68 34.83 3.81
C PRO A 125 6.38 34.49 4.55
N VAL A 126 6.40 33.46 5.38
CA VAL A 126 5.30 33.18 6.31
C VAL A 126 5.42 34.21 7.44
N ASN A 127 4.56 35.23 7.40
CA ASN A 127 4.48 36.19 8.48
C ASN A 127 4.03 35.47 9.75
N LEU A 128 4.75 35.71 10.85
CA LEU A 128 4.32 35.26 12.16
C LEU A 128 2.94 35.87 12.45
N LEU A 129 2.01 35.04 12.92
CA LEU A 129 0.74 35.53 13.43
C LEU A 129 1.04 36.52 14.56
N PRO A 130 0.43 37.72 14.55
CA PRO A 130 0.63 38.69 15.62
C PRO A 130 0.19 38.08 16.95
N ASP A 131 0.95 38.35 18.00
CA ASP A 131 0.62 37.90 19.35
C ASP A 131 -0.65 38.63 19.84
N GLU A 132 -1.65 37.87 20.28
CA GLU A 132 -2.95 38.37 20.77
C GLU A 132 -2.87 38.83 22.24
N SER A 133 -1.67 39.02 22.78
CA SER A 133 -1.47 39.48 24.15
C SER A 133 -1.77 40.98 24.28
N LYS A 134 -3.02 41.28 24.67
CA LYS A 134 -3.46 42.61 25.14
C LYS A 134 -4.14 42.51 26.50
#